data_AF-A0A6A3ZNU6-F1
#
_entry.id   AF-A0A6A3ZNU6-F1
#
_cell.length_a   1.000
_cell.length_b   1.000
_cell.length_c   1.000
_cell.angle_alpha   90.00
_cell.angle_beta   90.00
_cell.angle_gamma   90.00
#
_symmetry.space_group_name_H-M   'P 1'
#
loop_
_entity.id
_entity.type
_entity.pdbx_description
1 polymer ?
#
loop_
_entity_poly.entity_id
_entity_poly.type
_entity_poly.pdbx_seq_one_letter_code
_entity_poly.pdbx_strand_id
1 'polypeptide(L)'
;MAPAGPPTPAPRVEELILRGADVSVLNHTTLSLWHFQQLALELLPSEPEEDQDQVKTPEAATAAAERPAAPNRGIELGEGMSVAAVLFEQPFKPEKRGPEDAGDNNNRTERSGSRPALQLTTSVQGHMTPDTRVSAVFQRYRCVLCLDASPSILSIDPSSGRLFLDLLYESVELFIWSILRPMEVGGVAFTPELHVSVLVQGALVESLCVIMQGYIVTPSNAASFLQLIKDRFQLIENDWAVQAQERGQWGYLGNATPASLDWILQNAVFALNSLPSDCAPMVVLVTDGVVDVRDAYSYDNLLMQLVRHDIQCHFLRIGGGGEGELNATFGFVPDTHLLRFVAEYTGGTVFDYAAIHEACYGTTSTCSNGVKKMTGLQDACFLRKSNVHANSAPVVRLNEMDSTSFDGRTLLPLRPYRMWREKVHEYRIFADVNRIVEARLCEGFSINKVYVKTYQQPMLADRASNQTSVDSPRHSNNGSGAANASNCQQPQITQQPRQRQLP
;
A
#
# COMPACT_ATOMS: atom_id res chain seq x y z
N MET A 1 16.64 -51.57 2.40
CA MET A 1 16.21 -50.23 1.97
C MET A 1 14.87 -49.95 2.63
N ALA A 2 14.84 -49.05 3.61
CA ALA A 2 13.57 -48.57 4.16
C ALA A 2 12.88 -47.69 3.12
N PRO A 3 11.55 -47.78 2.94
CA PRO A 3 10.84 -46.91 2.02
C PRO A 3 10.97 -45.46 2.50
N ALA A 4 11.35 -44.57 1.58
CA ALA A 4 11.34 -43.14 1.84
C ALA A 4 9.91 -42.74 2.28
N GLY A 5 9.80 -42.09 3.44
CA GLY A 5 8.52 -41.57 3.92
C GLY A 5 7.91 -40.60 2.91
N PRO A 6 6.59 -40.35 2.98
CA PRO A 6 5.92 -39.40 2.10
C PRO A 6 6.62 -38.03 2.18
N PRO A 7 6.73 -37.29 1.05
CA PRO A 7 7.34 -35.97 1.04
C PRO A 7 6.62 -35.07 2.04
N THR A 8 7.37 -34.48 2.96
CA THR A 8 6.82 -33.47 3.87
C THR A 8 6.30 -32.30 3.04
N PRO A 9 5.06 -31.83 3.29
CA PRO A 9 4.51 -30.69 2.56
C PRO A 9 5.40 -29.46 2.75
N ALA A 10 5.60 -28.68 1.69
CA ALA A 10 6.39 -27.45 1.76
C ALA A 10 5.85 -26.53 2.87
N PRO A 11 6.73 -25.90 3.68
CA PRO A 11 6.29 -25.05 4.78
C PRO A 11 5.54 -23.83 4.25
N ARG A 12 4.49 -23.42 4.95
CA ARG A 12 3.71 -22.21 4.64
C ARG A 12 4.48 -20.98 5.05
N VAL A 13 4.56 -19.99 4.16
CA VAL A 13 5.19 -18.70 4.45
C VAL A 13 4.18 -17.77 5.11
N GLU A 14 4.49 -17.30 6.32
CA GLU A 14 3.68 -16.33 7.06
C GLU A 14 4.06 -14.89 6.67
N GLU A 15 5.35 -14.57 6.69
CA GLU A 15 5.88 -13.26 6.32
C GLU A 15 7.12 -13.40 5.44
N LEU A 16 7.14 -12.66 4.34
CA LEU A 16 8.25 -12.58 3.41
C LEU A 16 8.68 -11.11 3.26
N ILE A 17 9.93 -10.83 3.64
CA ILE A 17 10.54 -9.51 3.45
C ILE A 17 11.57 -9.64 2.35
N LEU A 18 11.35 -8.92 1.27
CA LEU A 18 12.26 -8.81 0.13
C LEU A 18 13.15 -7.58 0.30
N ARG A 19 14.36 -7.64 -0.25
CA ARG A 19 15.26 -6.51 -0.39
C ARG A 19 15.27 -6.08 -1.85
N GLY A 20 14.88 -4.83 -2.09
CA GLY A 20 14.95 -4.18 -3.39
C GLY A 20 16.31 -3.52 -3.61
N ALA A 21 16.94 -3.78 -4.76
CA ALA A 21 18.17 -3.11 -5.15
C ALA A 21 17.92 -1.68 -5.66
N ASP A 22 16.84 -1.50 -6.43
CA ASP A 22 16.42 -0.23 -7.02
C ASP A 22 14.89 -0.15 -7.00
N VAL A 23 14.37 1.02 -6.61
CA VAL A 23 12.94 1.34 -6.57
C VAL A 23 12.34 1.42 -7.98
N SER A 24 13.16 1.75 -8.99
CA SER A 24 12.72 1.77 -10.38
C SER A 24 12.35 0.37 -10.89
N VAL A 25 12.94 -0.67 -10.29
CA VAL A 25 12.70 -2.09 -10.62
C VAL A 25 11.64 -2.69 -9.70
N LEU A 26 11.81 -2.50 -8.38
CA LEU A 26 10.89 -2.98 -7.36
C LEU A 26 10.12 -1.80 -6.77
N ASN A 27 8.94 -1.51 -7.33
CA ASN A 27 7.98 -0.58 -6.75
C ASN A 27 6.79 -1.35 -6.16
N HIS A 28 5.90 -0.64 -5.48
CA HIS A 28 4.71 -1.21 -4.87
C HIS A 28 3.83 -2.01 -5.87
N THR A 29 3.64 -1.51 -7.10
CA THR A 29 2.87 -2.21 -8.13
C THR A 29 3.54 -3.51 -8.55
N THR A 30 4.85 -3.50 -8.84
CA THR A 30 5.57 -4.70 -9.27
C THR A 30 5.65 -5.75 -8.16
N LEU A 31 5.83 -5.31 -6.91
CA LEU A 31 5.75 -6.17 -5.72
C LEU A 31 4.37 -6.84 -5.61
N SER A 32 3.30 -6.06 -5.76
CA SER A 32 1.92 -6.55 -5.63
C SER A 32 1.51 -7.45 -6.78
N LEU A 33 1.92 -7.14 -8.01
CA LEU A 33 1.69 -7.97 -9.18
C LEU A 33 2.42 -9.31 -9.05
N TRP A 34 3.69 -9.29 -8.63
CA TRP A 34 4.47 -10.51 -8.37
C TRP A 34 3.82 -11.37 -7.29
N HIS A 35 3.38 -10.76 -6.18
CA HIS A 35 2.68 -11.48 -5.11
C HIS A 35 1.39 -12.13 -5.64
N PHE A 36 0.60 -11.40 -6.44
CA PHE A 36 -0.58 -11.95 -7.09
C PHE A 36 -0.26 -13.14 -8.00
N GLN A 37 0.81 -13.06 -8.80
CA GLN A 37 1.23 -14.13 -9.70
C GLN A 37 1.62 -15.40 -8.94
N GLN A 38 2.37 -15.28 -7.85
CA GLN A 38 2.71 -16.43 -7.00
C GLN A 38 1.45 -17.10 -6.42
N LEU A 39 0.49 -16.31 -5.94
CA LEU A 39 -0.79 -16.85 -5.46
C LEU A 39 -1.62 -17.50 -6.57
N ALA A 40 -1.61 -16.93 -7.78
CA ALA A 40 -2.34 -17.49 -8.91
C ALA A 40 -1.75 -18.83 -9.34
N LEU A 41 -0.42 -18.99 -9.33
CA LEU A 41 0.27 -20.24 -9.65
C LEU A 41 -0.09 -21.37 -8.67
N GLU A 42 -0.19 -21.06 -7.38
CA GLU A 42 -0.60 -22.03 -6.34
C GLU A 42 -2.08 -22.45 -6.47
N LEU A 43 -2.93 -21.58 -7.01
CA LEU A 43 -4.37 -21.83 -7.18
C LEU A 43 -4.73 -22.49 -8.53
N LEU A 44 -3.85 -22.45 -9.52
CA LEU A 44 -4.06 -23.08 -10.82
C LEU A 44 -3.79 -24.59 -10.73
N PRO A 45 -4.64 -25.44 -11.34
CA PRO A 45 -4.34 -26.86 -11.43
C PRO A 45 -3.05 -27.07 -12.23
N SER A 46 -2.15 -27.92 -11.73
CA SER A 46 -0.97 -28.35 -12.48
C SER A 46 -1.41 -29.00 -13.79
N GLU A 47 -1.00 -28.44 -14.93
CA GLU A 47 -1.12 -29.09 -16.23
C GLU A 47 -0.49 -30.49 -16.13
N PRO A 48 -1.18 -31.57 -16.52
CA PRO A 48 -0.54 -32.86 -16.62
C PRO A 48 0.58 -32.74 -17.66
N GLU A 49 1.81 -33.08 -17.28
CA GLU A 49 2.87 -33.29 -18.26
C GLU A 49 2.34 -34.31 -19.27
N GLU A 50 2.23 -33.89 -20.55
CA GLU A 50 1.95 -34.81 -21.64
C GLU A 50 3.16 -35.75 -21.74
N ASP A 51 3.11 -36.86 -21.01
CA ASP A 51 3.93 -38.03 -21.28
C ASP A 51 3.61 -38.47 -22.71
N GLN A 52 4.43 -38.01 -23.66
CA GLN A 52 4.57 -38.59 -24.98
C GLN A 52 5.21 -39.98 -24.81
N ASP A 53 4.42 -40.95 -24.35
CA ASP A 53 4.52 -42.37 -24.69
C ASP A 53 3.66 -43.20 -23.73
N GLN A 54 2.40 -43.43 -24.10
CA GLN A 54 1.84 -44.79 -24.19
C GLN A 54 0.36 -44.79 -24.60
N VAL A 55 0.11 -45.42 -25.74
CA VAL A 55 -1.20 -45.92 -26.17
C VAL A 55 -1.64 -47.04 -25.23
N LYS A 56 -2.79 -46.91 -24.55
CA LYS A 56 -3.75 -48.02 -24.30
C LYS A 56 -5.08 -47.57 -23.66
N THR A 57 -6.14 -47.87 -24.42
CA THR A 57 -7.55 -48.20 -24.14
C THR A 57 -8.21 -47.85 -22.78
N PRO A 58 -9.46 -47.30 -22.76
CA PRO A 58 -10.16 -46.93 -21.54
C PRO A 58 -11.13 -48.04 -21.07
N GLU A 59 -10.91 -48.63 -19.89
CA GLU A 59 -12.00 -49.28 -19.15
C GLU A 59 -11.86 -49.05 -17.63
N ALA A 60 -12.97 -48.57 -17.05
CA ALA A 60 -13.38 -48.57 -15.64
C ALA A 60 -12.48 -47.86 -14.59
N ALA A 61 -12.94 -46.69 -14.13
CA ALA A 61 -12.50 -46.11 -12.85
C ALA A 61 -13.71 -45.56 -12.06
N THR A 62 -14.31 -46.41 -11.25
CA THR A 62 -14.96 -46.02 -9.98
C THR A 62 -13.90 -46.09 -8.88
N ALA A 63 -13.40 -44.95 -8.41
CA ALA A 63 -12.85 -44.77 -7.07
C ALA A 63 -12.52 -43.28 -6.87
N ALA A 64 -12.97 -42.71 -5.75
CA ALA A 64 -12.50 -41.42 -5.27
C ALA A 64 -10.99 -41.54 -4.98
N ALA A 65 -10.16 -41.11 -5.93
CA ALA A 65 -8.72 -41.07 -5.78
C ALA A 65 -8.33 -39.72 -5.16
N GLU A 66 -7.63 -39.80 -4.03
CA GLU A 66 -6.94 -38.70 -3.37
C GLU A 66 -6.13 -37.90 -4.40
N ARG A 67 -6.31 -36.57 -4.38
CA ARG A 67 -5.54 -35.65 -5.21
C ARG A 67 -4.04 -35.85 -4.94
N PRO A 68 -3.20 -36.09 -5.96
CA PRO A 68 -1.75 -36.07 -5.77
C PRO A 68 -1.36 -34.65 -5.32
N ALA A 69 -0.52 -34.55 -4.28
CA ALA A 69 0.05 -33.28 -3.85
C ALA A 69 0.80 -32.66 -5.03
N ALA A 70 0.51 -31.39 -5.34
CA ALA A 70 1.23 -30.63 -6.35
C ALA A 70 2.75 -30.72 -6.10
N PRO A 71 3.58 -30.80 -7.15
CA PRO A 71 5.02 -30.78 -6.98
C PRO A 71 5.41 -29.52 -6.20
N ASN A 72 6.26 -29.68 -5.17
CA ASN A 72 6.79 -28.60 -4.32
C ASN A 72 7.52 -27.55 -5.20
N ARG A 73 6.77 -26.64 -5.83
CA ARG A 73 7.29 -25.55 -6.63
C ARG A 73 7.73 -24.46 -5.66
N GLY A 74 9.02 -24.15 -5.62
CA GLY A 74 9.54 -23.06 -4.79
C GLY A 74 9.05 -21.70 -5.29
N ILE A 75 9.08 -20.69 -4.41
CA ILE A 75 8.76 -19.31 -4.76
C ILE A 75 9.91 -18.74 -5.60
N GLU A 76 9.61 -18.40 -6.85
CA GLU A 76 10.57 -17.79 -7.79
C GLU A 76 10.57 -16.26 -7.62
N LEU A 77 11.73 -15.67 -7.37
CA LEU A 77 11.86 -14.22 -7.20
C LEU A 77 11.91 -13.49 -8.55
N GLY A 78 11.27 -12.32 -8.61
CA GLY A 78 11.34 -11.43 -9.77
C GLY A 78 12.69 -10.69 -9.89
N GLU A 79 12.86 -9.99 -11.01
CA GLU A 79 14.05 -9.15 -11.23
C GLU A 79 14.19 -8.07 -10.13
N GLY A 80 15.42 -7.83 -9.67
CA GLY A 80 15.71 -6.84 -8.63
C GLY A 80 15.26 -7.22 -7.21
N MET A 81 14.67 -8.40 -7.02
CA MET A 81 14.25 -8.92 -5.71
C MET A 81 15.30 -9.87 -5.13
N SER A 82 15.57 -9.73 -3.84
CA SER A 82 16.34 -10.70 -3.06
C SER A 82 15.67 -10.93 -1.71
N VAL A 83 15.93 -12.06 -1.05
CA VAL A 83 15.31 -12.35 0.25
C VAL A 83 16.05 -11.59 1.35
N ALA A 84 15.31 -10.78 2.13
CA ALA A 84 15.83 -10.17 3.35
C ALA A 84 15.54 -11.03 4.58
N ALA A 85 14.31 -11.53 4.69
CA ALA A 85 13.88 -12.41 5.78
C ALA A 85 12.65 -13.24 5.38
N VAL A 86 12.51 -14.43 5.98
CA VAL A 86 11.34 -15.30 5.79
C VAL A 86 10.91 -15.86 7.14
N LEU A 87 9.62 -15.76 7.44
CA LEU A 87 8.97 -16.41 8.57
C LEU A 87 8.05 -17.51 8.05
N PHE A 88 8.26 -18.73 8.55
CA PHE A 88 7.40 -19.87 8.26
C PHE A 88 6.40 -20.09 9.40
N GLU A 89 5.18 -20.49 9.07
CA GLU A 89 4.18 -20.87 10.05
C GLU A 89 4.66 -22.13 10.80
N GLN A 90 4.78 -22.06 12.13
CA GLN A 90 5.17 -23.22 12.92
C GLN A 90 3.99 -24.21 13.01
N PRO A 91 4.20 -25.52 12.79
CA PRO A 91 3.12 -26.49 12.99
C PRO A 91 2.72 -26.51 14.47
N PHE A 92 1.46 -26.18 14.76
CA PHE A 92 0.89 -26.19 16.10
C PHE A 92 1.04 -27.58 16.74
N LYS A 93 1.98 -27.71 17.69
CA LYS A 93 2.06 -28.89 18.56
C LYS A 93 1.30 -28.58 19.86
N PRO A 94 0.14 -29.19 20.11
CA PRO A 94 -0.53 -29.02 21.40
C PRO A 94 0.38 -29.60 22.49
N GLU A 95 0.77 -28.76 23.45
CA GLU A 95 1.53 -29.19 24.62
C GLU A 95 0.71 -30.22 25.42
N LYS A 96 1.12 -31.49 25.34
CA LYS A 96 0.65 -32.50 26.30
C LYS A 96 1.32 -32.22 27.65
N ARG A 97 0.60 -31.60 28.58
CA ARG A 97 0.95 -31.64 30.00
C ARG A 97 0.79 -33.07 30.52
N GLY A 98 1.88 -33.65 31.00
CA GLY A 98 1.95 -34.89 31.77
C GLY A 98 2.94 -34.69 32.93
N PRO A 99 2.82 -35.47 34.03
CA PRO A 99 3.13 -35.00 35.38
C PRO A 99 4.61 -35.06 35.75
N GLU A 100 4.91 -34.32 36.80
CA GLU A 100 6.18 -34.09 37.48
C GLU A 100 7.04 -35.35 37.64
N ASP A 101 8.34 -35.23 37.32
CA ASP A 101 9.38 -35.98 38.00
C ASP A 101 10.64 -35.11 38.15
N ALA A 102 11.11 -35.03 39.39
CA ALA A 102 12.26 -34.24 39.81
C ALA A 102 13.57 -34.96 39.46
N GLY A 103 14.55 -34.23 38.95
CA GLY A 103 15.90 -34.76 38.75
C GLY A 103 16.82 -33.77 38.05
N ASP A 104 17.70 -33.15 38.85
CA ASP A 104 18.87 -32.40 38.41
C ASP A 104 19.68 -33.16 37.36
N ASN A 105 20.11 -32.46 36.29
CA ASN A 105 21.54 -32.27 36.01
C ASN A 105 21.80 -31.43 34.76
N ASN A 106 22.76 -30.52 34.93
CA ASN A 106 23.36 -29.65 33.94
C ASN A 106 23.86 -30.42 32.70
N ASN A 107 23.35 -30.03 31.53
CA ASN A 107 24.11 -29.84 30.28
C ASN A 107 23.13 -29.46 29.17
N ARG A 108 22.73 -28.19 29.11
CA ARG A 108 22.10 -27.63 27.92
C ARG A 108 23.21 -27.24 26.95
N THR A 109 23.61 -28.20 26.12
CA THR A 109 24.26 -27.90 24.84
C THR A 109 23.28 -27.04 24.05
N GLU A 110 23.62 -25.76 23.91
CA GLU A 110 22.96 -24.86 22.97
C GLU A 110 23.05 -25.52 21.59
N ARG A 111 21.96 -26.16 21.16
CA ARG A 111 21.77 -26.47 19.74
C ARG A 111 21.62 -25.13 19.06
N SER A 112 22.75 -24.66 18.54
CA SER A 112 22.91 -23.65 17.51
C SER A 112 21.70 -23.66 16.58
N GLY A 113 20.72 -22.81 16.88
CA GLY A 113 19.71 -22.40 15.91
C GLY A 113 20.48 -21.72 14.81
N SER A 114 20.35 -22.23 13.60
CA SER A 114 20.95 -21.69 12.39
C SER A 114 20.91 -20.17 12.42
N ARG A 115 22.08 -19.54 12.52
CA ARG A 115 22.25 -18.12 12.25
C ARG A 115 21.60 -17.84 10.89
N PRO A 116 20.69 -16.86 10.75
CA PRO A 116 20.29 -16.41 9.44
C PRO A 116 21.50 -15.70 8.82
N ALA A 117 22.28 -16.46 8.05
CA ALA A 117 23.22 -15.88 7.13
C ALA A 117 22.41 -15.26 5.99
N LEU A 118 22.76 -14.03 5.58
CA LEU A 118 22.29 -13.41 4.35
C LEU A 118 22.54 -14.37 3.18
N GLN A 119 21.50 -15.13 2.83
CA GLN A 119 21.54 -16.05 1.70
C GLN A 119 20.91 -15.30 0.54
N LEU A 120 21.75 -14.91 -0.43
CA LEU A 120 21.33 -14.35 -1.70
C LEU A 120 20.67 -15.47 -2.52
N THR A 121 19.50 -15.93 -2.09
CA THR A 121 18.77 -17.03 -2.73
C THR A 121 17.80 -16.46 -3.74
N THR A 122 17.85 -16.98 -4.96
CA THR A 122 16.93 -16.64 -6.06
C THR A 122 15.59 -17.40 -5.95
N SER A 123 15.46 -18.33 -5.01
CA SER A 123 14.24 -19.06 -4.72
C SER A 123 14.06 -19.31 -3.23
N VAL A 124 12.81 -19.32 -2.76
CA VAL A 124 12.45 -19.68 -1.38
C VAL A 124 11.73 -21.02 -1.39
N GLN A 125 12.15 -21.94 -0.52
CA GLN A 125 11.44 -23.21 -0.31
C GLN A 125 10.23 -22.97 0.60
N GLY A 126 9.03 -23.02 0.02
CA GLY A 126 7.77 -22.82 0.72
C GLY A 126 6.66 -22.52 -0.29
N HIS A 127 5.42 -22.38 0.20
CA HIS A 127 4.29 -21.95 -0.62
C HIS A 127 3.62 -20.71 -0.01
N MET A 128 2.99 -19.90 -0.85
CA MET A 128 2.31 -18.67 -0.46
C MET A 128 0.80 -18.91 -0.31
N THR A 129 0.18 -18.16 0.59
CA THR A 129 -1.26 -18.20 0.82
C THR A 129 -1.84 -16.79 0.85
N PRO A 130 -3.16 -16.61 0.73
CA PRO A 130 -3.77 -15.28 0.78
C PRO A 130 -3.48 -14.50 2.08
N ASP A 131 -3.12 -15.18 3.17
CA ASP A 131 -2.75 -14.54 4.44
C ASP A 131 -1.25 -14.21 4.55
N THR A 132 -0.44 -14.63 3.58
CA THR A 132 1.00 -14.39 3.56
C THR A 132 1.27 -12.89 3.40
N ARG A 133 2.04 -12.32 4.33
CA ARG A 133 2.40 -10.90 4.30
C ARG A 133 3.68 -10.72 3.51
N VAL A 134 3.60 -9.98 2.41
CA VAL A 134 4.76 -9.68 1.57
C VAL A 134 5.11 -8.21 1.67
N SER A 135 6.39 -7.93 1.90
CA SER A 135 6.90 -6.56 1.94
C SER A 135 8.29 -6.45 1.33
N ALA A 136 8.70 -5.23 0.98
CA ALA A 136 10.04 -4.91 0.49
C ALA A 136 10.72 -3.83 1.34
N VAL A 137 12.03 -3.97 1.56
CA VAL A 137 12.92 -2.97 2.14
C VAL A 137 13.95 -2.49 1.13
N PHE A 138 14.34 -1.22 1.23
CA PHE A 138 15.37 -0.57 0.43
C PHE A 138 16.52 -0.09 1.31
N GLN A 139 17.68 0.17 0.70
CA GLN A 139 18.85 0.72 1.41
C GLN A 139 18.80 2.26 1.52
N ARG A 140 18.13 2.93 0.58
CA ARG A 140 18.12 4.39 0.44
C ARG A 140 16.69 4.90 0.35
N TYR A 141 16.37 5.93 1.14
CA TYR A 141 15.07 6.57 1.19
C TYR A 141 15.23 8.07 1.00
N ARG A 142 14.25 8.67 0.35
CA ARG A 142 14.12 10.12 0.24
C ARG A 142 12.83 10.55 0.88
N CYS A 143 12.93 11.48 1.82
CA CYS A 143 11.84 11.94 2.66
C CYS A 143 11.70 13.46 2.49
N VAL A 144 10.48 13.92 2.25
CA VAL A 144 10.13 15.34 2.39
C VAL A 144 9.28 15.50 3.63
N LEU A 145 9.79 16.23 4.62
CA LEU A 145 9.05 16.68 5.79
C LEU A 145 8.38 18.01 5.45
N CYS A 146 7.05 18.03 5.39
CA CYS A 146 6.27 19.24 5.22
C CYS A 146 5.75 19.70 6.57
N LEU A 147 6.14 20.89 6.99
CA LEU A 147 5.68 21.52 8.22
C LEU A 147 4.54 22.47 7.89
N ASP A 148 3.38 22.25 8.50
CA ASP A 148 2.22 23.11 8.30
C ASP A 148 2.45 24.50 8.90
N ALA A 149 2.14 25.53 8.11
CA ALA A 149 2.19 26.94 8.44
C ALA A 149 0.84 27.60 8.14
N SER A 150 -0.24 26.92 8.49
CA SER A 150 -1.60 27.45 8.53
C SER A 150 -1.85 28.22 9.84
N PRO A 151 -2.88 29.10 9.90
CA PRO A 151 -3.18 29.87 11.11
C PRO A 151 -3.58 29.01 12.31
N SER A 152 -4.09 27.78 12.07
CA SER A 152 -4.52 26.87 13.13
C SER A 152 -3.35 26.34 13.96
N ILE A 153 -2.17 26.20 13.36
CA ILE A 153 -0.91 25.82 14.05
C ILE A 153 -0.47 26.89 15.08
N LEU A 154 -0.93 28.14 14.93
CA LEU A 154 -0.68 29.21 15.91
C LEU A 154 -1.71 29.24 17.06
N SER A 155 -2.65 28.29 17.08
CA SER A 155 -3.64 28.19 18.16
C SER A 155 -3.17 27.29 19.31
N ILE A 156 -3.81 27.47 20.46
CA ILE A 156 -3.51 26.67 21.66
C ILE A 156 -4.32 25.39 21.58
N ASP A 157 -3.64 24.27 21.78
CA ASP A 157 -4.26 22.97 22.00
C ASP A 157 -5.06 22.99 23.32
N PRO A 158 -6.38 22.83 23.28
CA PRO A 158 -7.21 22.90 24.49
C PRO A 158 -6.90 21.77 25.48
N SER A 159 -6.40 20.64 24.99
CA SER A 159 -6.15 19.44 25.80
C SER A 159 -4.85 19.54 26.61
N SER A 160 -3.76 19.97 25.99
CA SER A 160 -2.47 20.14 26.67
C SER A 160 -2.21 21.56 27.20
N GLY A 161 -2.94 22.57 26.72
CA GLY A 161 -2.69 23.98 27.00
C GLY A 161 -1.42 24.53 26.31
N ARG A 162 -0.85 23.80 25.36
CA ARG A 162 0.37 24.17 24.63
C ARG A 162 0.05 24.69 23.23
N LEU A 163 0.96 25.46 22.66
CA LEU A 163 0.84 25.94 21.28
C LEU A 163 1.00 24.77 20.30
N PHE A 164 0.15 24.67 19.27
CA PHE A 164 0.31 23.63 18.24
C PHE A 164 1.66 23.72 17.52
N LEU A 165 2.19 24.92 17.33
CA LEU A 165 3.53 25.16 16.80
C LEU A 165 4.64 24.47 17.63
N ASP A 166 4.53 24.50 18.97
CA ASP A 166 5.50 23.82 19.85
C ASP A 166 5.38 22.29 19.71
N LEU A 167 4.14 21.80 19.66
CA LEU A 167 3.85 20.38 19.48
C LEU A 167 4.28 19.89 18.09
N LEU A 168 4.21 20.73 17.06
CA LEU A 168 4.72 20.48 15.72
C LEU A 168 6.22 20.20 15.78
N TYR A 169 6.99 21.11 16.39
CA TYR A 169 8.43 20.97 16.51
C TYR A 169 8.81 19.70 17.29
N GLU A 170 8.15 19.47 18.43
CA GLU A 170 8.37 18.26 19.23
C GLU A 170 8.04 16.98 18.46
N SER A 171 6.96 16.98 17.67
CA SER A 171 6.59 15.83 16.84
C SER A 171 7.64 15.51 15.78
N VAL A 172 8.25 16.55 15.17
CA VAL A 172 9.37 16.38 14.23
C VAL A 172 10.60 15.79 14.93
N GLU A 173 10.94 16.30 16.11
CA GLU A 173 12.05 15.78 16.91
C GLU A 173 11.85 14.30 17.26
N LEU A 174 10.68 13.95 17.80
CA LEU A 174 10.35 12.57 18.14
C LEU A 174 10.32 11.66 16.90
N PHE A 175 9.82 12.15 15.76
CA PHE A 175 9.80 11.41 14.51
C PHE A 175 11.23 11.09 14.02
N ILE A 176 12.12 12.08 13.99
CA ILE A 176 13.51 11.89 13.55
C ILE A 176 14.26 10.92 14.48
N TRP A 177 14.11 11.06 15.79
CA TRP A 177 14.75 10.11 16.71
C TRP A 177 14.16 8.71 16.61
N SER A 178 12.85 8.59 16.44
CA SER A 178 12.16 7.31 16.25
C SER A 178 12.61 6.59 14.98
N ILE A 179 12.70 7.29 13.85
CA ILE A 179 13.06 6.67 12.57
C ILE A 179 14.53 6.21 12.56
N LEU A 180 15.41 6.88 13.32
CA LEU A 180 16.83 6.55 13.46
C LEU A 180 17.15 5.49 14.52
N ARG A 181 16.15 4.96 15.25
CA ARG A 181 16.40 3.89 16.23
C ARG A 181 17.02 2.65 15.57
N PRO A 182 17.85 1.88 16.29
CA PRO A 182 18.42 0.64 15.76
C PRO A 182 17.32 -0.32 15.28
N MET A 183 17.48 -0.86 14.07
CA MET A 183 16.57 -1.82 13.45
C MET A 183 17.30 -3.11 13.11
N GLU A 184 16.56 -4.23 13.06
CA GLU A 184 17.04 -5.49 12.51
C GLU A 184 16.02 -6.07 11.52
N VAL A 185 16.51 -6.63 10.42
CA VAL A 185 15.72 -7.41 9.45
C VAL A 185 16.47 -8.72 9.20
N GLY A 186 15.79 -9.85 9.36
CA GLY A 186 16.39 -11.19 9.24
C GLY A 186 17.49 -11.45 10.28
N GLY A 187 17.45 -10.79 11.44
CA GLY A 187 18.51 -10.87 12.46
C GLY A 187 19.80 -10.11 12.10
N VAL A 188 19.77 -9.28 11.06
CA VAL A 188 20.89 -8.42 10.64
C VAL A 188 20.52 -6.96 10.90
N ALA A 189 21.48 -6.18 11.39
CA ALA A 189 21.30 -4.74 11.59
C ALA A 189 20.92 -4.05 10.27
N PHE A 190 19.85 -3.28 10.30
CA PHE A 190 19.33 -2.53 9.17
C PHE A 190 19.47 -1.03 9.44
N THR A 191 20.26 -0.35 8.61
CA THR A 191 20.52 1.09 8.72
C THR A 191 20.34 1.75 7.36
N PRO A 192 19.15 2.31 7.05
CA PRO A 192 18.90 2.96 5.78
C PRO A 192 19.60 4.32 5.69
N GLU A 193 20.00 4.71 4.48
CA GLU A 193 20.42 6.07 4.15
C GLU A 193 19.18 6.92 3.90
N LEU A 194 19.02 8.02 4.65
CA LEU A 194 17.83 8.86 4.60
C LEU A 194 18.17 10.27 4.11
N HIS A 195 17.80 10.58 2.87
CA HIS A 195 17.87 11.93 2.30
C HIS A 195 16.62 12.72 2.69
N VAL A 196 16.75 13.75 3.52
CA VAL A 196 15.63 14.55 4.02
C VAL A 196 15.67 15.96 3.44
N SER A 197 14.54 16.41 2.90
CA SER A 197 14.26 17.84 2.70
C SER A 197 13.17 18.27 3.66
N VAL A 198 13.26 19.50 4.17
CA VAL A 198 12.24 20.08 5.06
C VAL A 198 11.67 21.33 4.41
N LEU A 199 10.36 21.35 4.31
CA LEU A 199 9.56 22.43 3.75
C LEU A 199 8.67 23.01 4.82
N VAL A 200 8.37 24.30 4.71
CA VAL A 200 7.28 24.96 5.44
C VAL A 200 6.23 25.36 4.43
N GLN A 201 5.00 24.91 4.62
CA GLN A 201 3.90 25.12 3.66
C GLN A 201 2.62 25.45 4.41
N GLY A 202 1.87 26.45 3.94
CA GLY A 202 0.60 26.84 4.55
C GLY A 202 0.19 28.25 4.17
N ALA A 203 -0.92 28.71 4.75
CA ALA A 203 -1.53 30.00 4.41
C ALA A 203 -0.64 31.21 4.75
N LEU A 204 0.28 31.04 5.70
CA LEU A 204 1.18 32.09 6.19
C LEU A 204 2.45 32.22 5.31
N VAL A 205 2.57 31.40 4.27
CA VAL A 205 3.74 31.39 3.38
C VAL A 205 3.26 31.49 1.93
N GLU A 206 3.61 32.58 1.26
CA GLU A 206 3.15 32.87 -0.11
C GLU A 206 3.83 32.01 -1.19
N SER A 207 4.85 31.20 -0.83
CA SER A 207 5.66 30.42 -1.79
C SER A 207 6.20 29.10 -1.22
N LEU A 208 6.92 28.34 -2.06
CA LEU A 208 7.64 27.14 -1.62
C LEU A 208 8.79 27.51 -0.66
N CYS A 209 8.55 27.49 0.65
CA CYS A 209 9.60 27.70 1.64
C CYS A 209 10.33 26.39 1.92
N VAL A 210 11.59 26.33 1.47
CA VAL A 210 12.50 25.21 1.71
C VAL A 210 13.45 25.59 2.84
N ILE A 211 13.33 24.94 4.01
CA ILE A 211 14.28 25.11 5.11
C ILE A 211 15.62 24.48 4.74
N MET A 212 15.55 23.28 4.15
CA MET A 212 16.71 22.48 3.78
C MET A 212 16.36 21.47 2.71
N GLN A 213 17.35 21.11 1.90
CA GLN A 213 17.17 20.23 0.74
C GLN A 213 18.26 19.16 0.73
N GLY A 214 17.86 17.88 0.63
CA GLY A 214 18.77 16.76 0.41
C GLY A 214 19.76 16.45 1.53
N TYR A 215 19.43 16.80 2.78
CA TYR A 215 20.29 16.55 3.93
C TYR A 215 20.28 15.06 4.29
N ILE A 216 21.44 14.43 4.38
CA ILE A 216 21.55 13.02 4.78
C ILE A 216 21.54 12.96 6.31
N VAL A 217 20.45 12.43 6.88
CA VAL A 217 20.26 12.35 8.33
C VAL A 217 20.86 11.04 8.86
N THR A 218 21.66 11.14 9.91
CA THR A 218 22.30 10.03 10.61
C THR A 218 22.15 10.20 12.13
N PRO A 219 22.33 9.13 12.92
CA PRO A 219 22.30 9.25 14.38
C PRO A 219 23.34 10.23 14.95
N SER A 220 24.45 10.46 14.23
CA SER A 220 25.52 11.37 14.67
C SER A 220 25.25 12.83 14.35
N ASN A 221 24.43 13.16 13.34
CA ASN A 221 24.14 14.53 12.94
C ASN A 221 22.70 14.98 13.25
N ALA A 222 21.83 14.06 13.70
CA ALA A 222 20.41 14.31 13.97
C ALA A 222 20.16 15.51 14.90
N ALA A 223 20.96 15.66 15.96
CA ALA A 223 20.84 16.79 16.88
C ALA A 223 21.08 18.14 16.18
N SER A 224 22.14 18.23 15.37
CA SER A 224 22.46 19.44 14.61
C SER A 224 21.43 19.72 13.51
N PHE A 225 20.91 18.67 12.87
CA PHE A 225 19.84 18.74 11.89
C PHE A 225 18.56 19.34 12.51
N LEU A 226 18.13 18.81 13.65
CA LEU A 226 16.94 19.29 14.38
C LEU A 226 17.13 20.73 14.87
N GLN A 227 18.31 21.06 15.37
CA GLN A 227 18.62 22.43 15.78
C GLN A 227 18.52 23.42 14.61
N LEU A 228 18.99 23.03 13.41
CA LEU A 228 18.87 23.88 12.22
C LEU A 228 17.40 24.12 11.84
N ILE A 229 16.55 23.09 11.92
CA ILE A 229 15.11 23.23 11.71
C ILE A 229 14.54 24.21 12.75
N LYS A 230 14.87 24.03 14.03
CA LYS A 230 14.42 24.89 15.13
C LYS A 230 14.76 26.36 14.87
N ASP A 231 16.04 26.65 14.61
CA ASP A 231 16.52 28.00 14.42
C ASP A 231 15.86 28.67 13.20
N ARG A 232 15.67 27.91 12.11
CA ARG A 232 14.99 28.40 10.90
C ARG A 232 13.51 28.65 11.12
N PHE A 233 12.83 27.77 11.84
CA PHE A 233 11.42 27.90 12.13
C PHE A 233 11.14 29.06 13.10
N GLN A 234 12.01 29.30 14.09
CA GLN A 234 11.95 30.48 14.95
C GLN A 234 12.10 31.79 14.19
N LEU A 235 12.94 31.84 13.14
CA LEU A 235 13.04 33.02 12.28
C LEU A 235 11.74 33.29 11.52
N ILE A 236 11.09 32.22 11.03
CA ILE A 236 9.79 32.30 10.35
C ILE A 236 8.71 32.77 11.33
N GLU A 237 8.66 32.21 12.54
CA GLU A 237 7.72 32.62 13.59
C GLU A 237 7.90 34.09 13.99
N ASN A 238 9.15 34.54 14.18
CA ASN A 238 9.44 35.94 14.48
C ASN A 238 9.00 36.88 13.36
N ASP A 239 9.18 36.48 12.09
CA ASP A 239 8.70 37.24 10.94
C ASP A 239 7.17 37.34 10.94
N TRP A 240 6.44 36.24 11.19
CA TRP A 240 4.99 36.26 11.34
C TRP A 240 4.53 37.19 12.48
N ALA A 241 5.23 37.18 13.61
CA ALA A 241 4.92 38.04 14.74
C ALA A 241 5.11 39.54 14.40
N VAL A 242 6.20 39.90 13.72
CA VAL A 242 6.45 41.27 13.25
C VAL A 242 5.36 41.69 12.25
N GLN A 243 5.05 40.86 11.26
CA GLN A 243 4.02 41.15 10.26
C GLN A 243 2.63 41.31 10.89
N ALA A 244 2.29 40.49 11.89
CA ALA A 244 1.04 40.62 12.64
C ALA A 244 0.96 41.94 13.44
N GLN A 245 2.08 42.44 13.95
CA GLN A 245 2.16 43.73 14.64
C GLN A 245 2.02 44.92 13.67
N GLU A 246 2.66 44.85 12.50
CA GLU A 246 2.66 45.93 11.51
C GLU A 246 1.33 46.05 10.75
N ARG A 247 0.73 44.91 10.39
CA ARG A 247 -0.51 44.85 9.57
C ARG A 247 -1.77 44.69 10.42
N GLY A 248 -1.62 44.49 11.72
CA GLY A 248 -2.69 44.12 12.65
C GLY A 248 -3.06 42.63 12.55
N GLN A 249 -3.45 42.02 13.68
CA GLN A 249 -3.79 40.57 13.78
C GLN A 249 -4.77 40.11 12.69
N TRP A 250 -5.80 40.91 12.40
CA TRP A 250 -6.82 40.59 11.40
C TRP A 250 -6.35 40.81 9.96
N GLY A 251 -5.36 41.69 9.71
CA GLY A 251 -4.87 41.99 8.37
C GLY A 251 -3.92 40.93 7.81
N TYR A 252 -3.15 40.27 8.67
CA TYR A 252 -2.23 39.19 8.27
C TYR A 252 -2.92 37.83 8.24
N LEU A 253 -3.59 37.42 9.34
CA LEU A 253 -4.27 36.12 9.41
C LEU A 253 -5.58 36.09 8.62
N GLY A 254 -6.31 37.21 8.57
CA GLY A 254 -7.61 37.29 7.88
C GLY A 254 -7.53 37.34 6.36
N ASN A 255 -6.35 37.66 5.80
CA ASN A 255 -6.08 37.61 4.37
C ASN A 255 -5.32 36.34 3.94
N ALA A 256 -4.93 35.49 4.91
CA ALA A 256 -4.19 34.27 4.62
C ALA A 256 -5.07 33.33 3.80
N THR A 257 -4.64 33.00 2.58
CA THR A 257 -5.40 32.09 1.71
C THR A 257 -5.40 30.70 2.33
N PRO A 258 -6.55 30.01 2.45
CA PRO A 258 -6.61 28.69 3.04
C PRO A 258 -5.55 27.75 2.47
N ALA A 259 -4.83 27.06 3.35
CA ALA A 259 -3.82 26.09 2.98
C ALA A 259 -4.52 24.87 2.35
N SER A 260 -4.47 24.74 1.03
CA SER A 260 -5.05 23.57 0.37
C SER A 260 -4.10 22.39 0.47
N LEU A 261 -4.63 21.23 0.88
CA LEU A 261 -3.83 20.00 0.98
C LEU A 261 -3.19 19.65 -0.38
N ASP A 262 -3.92 19.84 -1.47
CA ASP A 262 -3.44 19.64 -2.84
C ASP A 262 -2.17 20.45 -3.13
N TRP A 263 -2.13 21.72 -2.71
CA TRP A 263 -0.98 22.58 -2.94
C TRP A 263 0.22 22.15 -2.12
N ILE A 264 0.01 21.82 -0.84
CA ILE A 264 1.05 21.31 0.05
C ILE A 264 1.67 20.05 -0.53
N LEU A 265 0.85 19.08 -0.95
CA LEU A 265 1.29 17.81 -1.51
C LEU A 265 1.97 17.99 -2.88
N GLN A 266 1.47 18.87 -3.77
CA GLN A 266 2.14 19.18 -5.03
C GLN A 266 3.56 19.74 -4.81
N ASN A 267 3.69 20.66 -3.85
CA ASN A 267 4.97 21.24 -3.46
C ASN A 267 5.90 20.21 -2.81
N ALA A 268 5.34 19.30 -2.00
CA ALA A 268 6.08 18.18 -1.43
C ALA A 268 6.65 17.27 -2.53
N VAL A 269 5.82 16.90 -3.51
CA VAL A 269 6.24 16.06 -4.65
C VAL A 269 7.28 16.78 -5.51
N PHE A 270 7.13 18.08 -5.73
CA PHE A 270 8.15 18.88 -6.43
C PHE A 270 9.50 18.83 -5.72
N ALA A 271 9.54 19.03 -4.40
CA ALA A 271 10.76 18.91 -3.63
C ALA A 271 11.31 17.47 -3.60
N LEU A 272 10.43 16.47 -3.55
CA LEU A 272 10.80 15.06 -3.56
C LEU A 272 11.50 14.68 -4.87
N ASN A 273 11.03 15.22 -6.00
CA ASN A 273 11.64 15.04 -7.32
C ASN A 273 13.02 15.69 -7.47
N SER A 274 13.40 16.59 -6.56
CA SER A 274 14.76 17.14 -6.50
C SER A 274 15.76 16.25 -5.75
N LEU A 275 15.26 15.25 -5.01
CA LEU A 275 16.09 14.26 -4.31
C LEU A 275 16.47 13.09 -5.25
N PRO A 276 17.53 12.33 -4.94
CA PRO A 276 18.01 11.23 -5.80
C PRO A 276 16.90 10.25 -6.18
N SER A 277 16.78 9.93 -7.47
CA SER A 277 15.66 9.15 -8.02
C SER A 277 15.73 7.65 -7.70
N ASP A 278 16.89 7.15 -7.28
CA ASP A 278 17.15 5.75 -6.88
C ASP A 278 16.74 5.45 -5.42
N CYS A 279 16.12 6.42 -4.74
CA CYS A 279 15.70 6.32 -3.35
C CYS A 279 14.18 6.14 -3.21
N ALA A 280 13.77 5.29 -2.26
CA ALA A 280 12.36 5.03 -1.98
C ALA A 280 11.66 6.30 -1.46
N PRO A 281 10.61 6.80 -2.14
CA PRO A 281 10.05 8.10 -1.85
C PRO A 281 8.99 8.06 -0.73
N MET A 282 9.10 8.98 0.21
CA MET A 282 8.05 9.24 1.20
C MET A 282 7.88 10.74 1.45
N VAL A 283 6.65 11.11 1.78
CA VAL A 283 6.25 12.46 2.21
C VAL A 283 5.68 12.32 3.61
N VAL A 284 6.04 13.23 4.50
CA VAL A 284 5.54 13.28 5.88
C VAL A 284 5.02 14.68 6.13
N LEU A 285 3.70 14.84 6.22
CA LEU A 285 3.07 16.12 6.56
C LEU A 285 2.81 16.21 8.06
N VAL A 286 3.29 17.26 8.70
CA VAL A 286 3.08 17.53 10.13
C VAL A 286 2.05 18.64 10.24
N THR A 287 0.84 18.30 10.69
CA THR A 287 -0.33 19.21 10.68
C THR A 287 -1.29 18.85 11.81
N ASP A 288 -2.12 19.80 12.24
CA ASP A 288 -3.23 19.54 13.16
C ASP A 288 -4.46 18.91 12.47
N GLY A 289 -4.40 18.80 11.14
CA GLY A 289 -5.43 18.23 10.29
C GLY A 289 -6.48 19.22 9.82
N VAL A 290 -6.27 20.52 10.05
CA VAL A 290 -7.13 21.58 9.53
C VAL A 290 -6.70 21.91 8.11
N VAL A 291 -7.32 21.23 7.15
CA VAL A 291 -6.98 21.34 5.72
C VAL A 291 -8.19 21.78 4.92
N ASP A 292 -7.98 22.67 3.94
CA ASP A 292 -9.02 23.08 3.00
C ASP A 292 -8.97 22.22 1.73
N VAL A 293 -10.15 21.82 1.23
CA VAL A 293 -10.32 21.10 -0.04
C VAL A 293 -11.05 22.01 -0.99
N ARG A 294 -10.30 22.61 -1.93
CA ARG A 294 -10.87 23.57 -2.88
C ARG A 294 -11.64 22.92 -4.03
N ASP A 295 -11.45 21.63 -4.30
CA ASP A 295 -12.24 20.89 -5.29
C ASP A 295 -12.21 19.37 -5.01
N ALA A 296 -13.38 18.76 -4.82
CA ALA A 296 -13.48 17.31 -4.56
C ALA A 296 -13.01 16.45 -5.74
N TYR A 297 -12.89 17.04 -6.95
CA TYR A 297 -12.50 16.34 -8.18
C TYR A 297 -11.04 16.60 -8.60
N SER A 298 -10.31 17.54 -7.97
CA SER A 298 -8.88 17.78 -8.29
C SER A 298 -7.95 16.78 -7.63
N TYR A 299 -8.37 16.24 -6.49
CA TYR A 299 -7.57 15.34 -5.65
C TYR A 299 -7.22 14.01 -6.34
N ASP A 300 -8.13 13.49 -7.17
CA ASP A 300 -7.91 12.25 -7.93
C ASP A 300 -6.60 12.30 -8.72
N ASN A 301 -6.24 13.44 -9.30
CA ASN A 301 -5.01 13.56 -10.07
C ASN A 301 -3.75 13.43 -9.21
N LEU A 302 -3.76 14.01 -8.01
CA LEU A 302 -2.59 14.01 -7.13
C LEU A 302 -2.47 12.70 -6.35
N LEU A 303 -3.57 12.15 -5.83
CA LEU A 303 -3.56 10.84 -5.21
C LEU A 303 -3.10 9.76 -6.21
N MET A 304 -3.66 9.77 -7.43
CA MET A 304 -3.21 8.85 -8.48
C MET A 304 -1.74 9.03 -8.80
N GLN A 305 -1.22 10.26 -8.77
CA GLN A 305 0.21 10.52 -8.96
C GLN A 305 1.05 9.90 -7.84
N LEU A 306 0.66 10.10 -6.57
CA LEU A 306 1.36 9.51 -5.42
C LEU A 306 1.39 7.98 -5.52
N VAL A 307 0.25 7.36 -5.84
CA VAL A 307 0.14 5.90 -6.00
C VAL A 307 1.00 5.39 -7.16
N ARG A 308 0.89 5.99 -8.35
CA ARG A 308 1.64 5.56 -9.55
C ARG A 308 3.15 5.64 -9.39
N HIS A 309 3.62 6.61 -8.60
CA HIS A 309 5.04 6.80 -8.33
C HIS A 309 5.50 6.13 -7.01
N ASP A 310 4.64 5.34 -6.37
CA ASP A 310 4.91 4.67 -5.09
C ASP A 310 5.43 5.65 -4.03
N ILE A 311 4.79 6.81 -3.91
CA ILE A 311 5.10 7.84 -2.91
C ILE A 311 4.21 7.62 -1.70
N GLN A 312 4.79 7.10 -0.61
CA GLN A 312 4.08 6.95 0.66
C GLN A 312 3.82 8.31 1.30
N CYS A 313 2.57 8.61 1.62
CA CYS A 313 2.20 9.83 2.32
C CYS A 313 1.82 9.52 3.77
N HIS A 314 2.63 9.98 4.71
CA HIS A 314 2.38 9.87 6.13
C HIS A 314 1.94 11.23 6.70
N PHE A 315 1.14 11.19 7.76
CA PHE A 315 0.77 12.39 8.50
C PHE A 315 1.20 12.24 9.96
N LEU A 316 1.84 13.27 10.50
CA LEU A 316 2.02 13.42 11.94
C LEU A 316 0.94 14.38 12.40
N ARG A 317 -0.12 13.82 12.98
CA ARG A 317 -1.25 14.61 13.48
C ARG A 317 -0.87 15.21 14.83
N ILE A 318 -0.89 16.54 14.88
CA ILE A 318 -0.64 17.30 16.08
C ILE A 318 -1.99 17.61 16.74
N GLY A 319 -2.10 17.41 18.05
CA GLY A 319 -3.37 17.67 18.75
C GLY A 319 -4.41 16.55 18.63
N GLY A 320 -5.45 16.66 19.46
CA GLY A 320 -6.48 15.65 19.65
C GLY A 320 -6.04 14.58 20.64
N GLY A 321 -6.73 14.46 21.79
CA GLY A 321 -6.60 13.29 22.66
C GLY A 321 -7.32 12.10 22.05
N GLY A 322 -6.61 11.30 21.26
CA GLY A 322 -7.12 10.06 20.67
C GLY A 322 -8.11 10.25 19.52
N GLU A 323 -8.61 9.12 19.00
CA GLU A 323 -9.38 9.06 17.74
C GLU A 323 -10.72 9.81 17.75
N GLY A 324 -11.25 10.17 18.94
CA GLY A 324 -12.57 10.79 19.10
C GLY A 324 -12.57 12.26 19.52
N GLU A 325 -11.42 12.87 19.81
CA GLU A 325 -11.35 14.27 20.21
C GLU A 325 -11.17 15.19 18.99
N LEU A 326 -12.21 15.99 18.74
CA LEU A 326 -12.18 17.11 17.80
C LEU A 326 -11.65 18.34 18.54
N ASN A 327 -10.35 18.62 18.39
CA ASN A 327 -9.77 19.86 18.93
C ASN A 327 -10.08 21.02 17.98
N ALA A 328 -11.33 21.47 18.01
CA ALA A 328 -11.81 22.57 17.17
C ALA A 328 -11.62 23.92 17.87
N THR A 329 -10.37 24.38 17.99
CA THR A 329 -10.09 25.71 18.54
C THR A 329 -10.43 26.78 17.51
N PHE A 330 -11.11 27.86 17.90
CA PHE A 330 -11.43 29.00 17.02
C PHE A 330 -12.16 28.67 15.70
N GLY A 331 -12.86 27.53 15.63
CA GLY A 331 -13.55 27.11 14.41
C GLY A 331 -12.67 26.42 13.37
N PHE A 332 -11.40 26.15 13.71
CA PHE A 332 -10.53 25.28 12.91
C PHE A 332 -10.96 23.83 13.12
N VAL A 333 -11.70 23.26 12.17
CA VAL A 333 -12.20 21.88 12.27
C VAL A 333 -11.23 20.95 11.55
N PRO A 334 -10.58 19.99 12.25
CA PRO A 334 -9.67 19.06 11.61
C PRO A 334 -10.43 17.96 10.85
N ASP A 335 -9.99 17.65 9.63
CA ASP A 335 -10.50 16.53 8.82
C ASP A 335 -9.57 15.32 8.92
N THR A 336 -9.70 14.58 10.02
CA THR A 336 -8.89 13.38 10.27
C THR A 336 -9.24 12.21 9.34
N HIS A 337 -10.45 12.20 8.76
CA HIS A 337 -10.87 11.15 7.84
C HIS A 337 -10.19 11.31 6.49
N LEU A 338 -10.09 12.56 6.01
CA LEU A 338 -9.35 12.87 4.80
C LEU A 338 -7.87 12.51 4.94
N LEU A 339 -7.21 12.88 6.05
CA LEU A 339 -5.80 12.51 6.26
C LEU A 339 -5.60 10.99 6.22
N ARG A 340 -6.49 10.23 6.89
CA ARG A 340 -6.45 8.76 6.88
C ARG A 340 -6.68 8.20 5.49
N PHE A 341 -7.65 8.75 4.74
CA PHE A 341 -7.90 8.36 3.36
C PHE A 341 -6.67 8.55 2.48
N VAL A 342 -6.03 9.73 2.51
CA VAL A 342 -4.81 9.99 1.74
C VAL A 342 -3.69 9.01 2.12
N ALA A 343 -3.49 8.80 3.43
CA ALA A 343 -2.45 7.94 3.94
C ALA A 343 -2.67 6.47 3.51
N GLU A 344 -3.85 5.92 3.74
CA GLU A 344 -4.15 4.52 3.50
C GLU A 344 -4.01 4.16 2.02
N TYR A 345 -4.53 5.00 1.12
CA TYR A 345 -4.48 4.75 -0.32
C TYR A 345 -3.09 4.97 -0.93
N THR A 346 -2.20 5.70 -0.24
CA THR A 346 -0.79 5.84 -0.65
C THR A 346 0.15 4.87 0.10
N GLY A 347 -0.40 3.95 0.89
CA GLY A 347 0.40 3.00 1.68
C GLY A 347 1.16 3.62 2.86
N GLY A 348 0.76 4.82 3.29
CA GLY A 348 1.24 5.51 4.47
C GLY A 348 0.32 5.36 5.70
N THR A 349 0.59 6.17 6.72
CA THR A 349 -0.08 6.07 8.04
C THR A 349 -0.24 7.47 8.65
N VAL A 350 -1.33 7.68 9.38
CA VAL A 350 -1.50 8.83 10.28
C VAL A 350 -1.00 8.43 11.67
N PHE A 351 0.00 9.15 12.17
CA PHE A 351 0.55 8.96 13.50
C PHE A 351 0.08 10.07 14.42
N ASP A 352 -0.64 9.69 15.48
CA ASP A 352 -0.94 10.61 16.57
C ASP A 352 0.29 10.77 17.48
N TYR A 353 0.31 11.85 18.27
CA TYR A 353 1.40 12.16 19.19
C TYR A 353 1.81 10.98 20.09
N ALA A 354 0.82 10.24 20.63
CA ALA A 354 1.07 9.07 21.48
C ALA A 354 1.84 7.96 20.74
N ALA A 355 1.51 7.70 19.47
CA ALA A 355 2.16 6.69 18.66
C ALA A 355 3.62 7.06 18.35
N ILE A 356 3.89 8.35 18.09
CA ILE A 356 5.25 8.85 17.84
C ILE A 356 6.09 8.79 19.13
N HIS A 357 5.50 9.20 20.25
CA HIS A 357 6.15 9.15 21.56
C HIS A 357 6.49 7.71 21.97
N GLU A 358 5.56 6.77 21.78
CA GLU A 358 5.79 5.33 21.98
C GLU A 358 6.88 4.81 21.04
N ALA A 359 6.88 5.22 19.77
CA ALA A 359 7.91 4.80 18.83
C ALA A 359 9.31 5.32 19.22
N CYS A 360 9.40 6.52 19.80
CA CYS A 360 10.68 7.09 20.26
C CYS A 360 11.20 6.43 21.56
N TYR A 361 10.35 6.30 22.59
CA TYR A 361 10.78 5.87 23.93
C TYR A 361 10.35 4.46 24.34
N GLY A 362 9.45 3.82 23.60
CA GLY A 362 8.90 2.51 23.90
C GLY A 362 9.96 1.41 23.87
N THR A 363 9.79 0.43 24.76
CA THR A 363 10.70 -0.72 24.95
C THR A 363 10.32 -1.93 24.10
N THR A 364 9.04 -2.07 23.75
CA THR A 364 8.49 -3.19 22.98
C THR A 364 7.60 -2.68 21.86
N SER A 365 7.97 -2.96 20.61
CA SER A 365 7.14 -2.64 19.44
C SER A 365 6.19 -3.80 19.15
N THR A 366 4.92 -3.49 18.95
CA THR A 366 3.90 -4.43 18.48
C THR A 366 4.23 -5.02 17.10
N CYS A 367 5.03 -4.31 16.30
CA CYS A 367 5.44 -4.73 14.96
C CYS A 367 6.70 -5.61 14.96
N SER A 368 7.42 -5.71 16.08
CA SER A 368 8.60 -6.59 16.17
C SER A 368 8.17 -8.06 16.29
N ASN A 369 8.83 -8.93 15.52
CA ASN A 369 8.60 -10.36 15.55
C ASN A 369 9.93 -11.13 15.34
N GLY A 370 9.84 -12.43 15.02
CA GLY A 370 11.02 -13.26 14.81
C GLY A 370 11.90 -12.85 13.61
N VAL A 371 11.35 -12.12 12.63
CA VAL A 371 12.05 -11.73 11.40
C VAL A 371 12.43 -10.26 11.34
N LYS A 372 11.77 -9.38 12.10
CA LYS A 372 12.10 -7.96 12.15
C LYS A 372 12.03 -7.41 13.56
N LYS A 373 12.97 -6.51 13.89
CA LYS A 373 12.93 -5.67 15.09
C LYS A 373 12.92 -4.23 14.66
N MET A 374 11.74 -3.61 14.71
CA MET A 374 11.52 -2.22 14.31
C MET A 374 10.29 -1.67 15.03
N THR A 375 10.24 -0.36 15.25
CA THR A 375 9.05 0.30 15.80
C THR A 375 7.91 0.28 14.78
N GLY A 376 6.66 0.48 15.22
CA GLY A 376 5.53 0.57 14.28
C GLY A 376 5.67 1.72 13.28
N LEU A 377 6.30 2.82 13.70
CA LEU A 377 6.64 3.95 12.83
C LEU A 377 7.68 3.55 11.79
N GLN A 378 8.75 2.86 12.19
CA GLN A 378 9.77 2.35 11.26
C GLN A 378 9.20 1.33 10.28
N ASP A 379 8.33 0.42 10.74
CA ASP A 379 7.61 -0.54 9.88
C ASP A 379 6.80 0.16 8.81
N ALA A 380 6.05 1.20 9.18
CA ALA A 380 5.25 1.97 8.24
C ALA A 380 6.09 2.78 7.23
N CYS A 381 7.20 3.38 7.66
CA CYS A 381 8.04 4.20 6.78
C CYS A 381 8.98 3.38 5.89
N PHE A 382 9.49 2.24 6.35
CA PHE A 382 10.55 1.50 5.64
C PHE A 382 10.09 0.23 4.94
N LEU A 383 8.96 -0.36 5.32
CA LEU A 383 8.44 -1.53 4.60
C LEU A 383 7.39 -1.12 3.58
N ARG A 384 7.66 -1.43 2.31
CA ARG A 384 6.65 -1.38 1.24
C ARG A 384 5.83 -2.65 1.26
N LYS A 385 4.58 -2.55 1.69
CA LYS A 385 3.67 -3.71 1.83
C LYS A 385 2.94 -3.96 0.51
N SER A 386 2.78 -5.23 0.16
CA SER A 386 1.97 -5.63 -0.99
C SER A 386 0.47 -5.35 -0.75
N ASN A 387 -0.24 -4.91 -1.78
CA ASN A 387 -1.70 -4.72 -1.77
C ASN A 387 -2.50 -6.02 -1.97
N VAL A 388 -1.81 -7.16 -2.01
CA VAL A 388 -2.44 -8.47 -2.08
C VAL A 388 -2.44 -9.06 -0.68
N HIS A 389 -3.59 -9.03 -0.03
CA HIS A 389 -3.76 -9.59 1.30
C HIS A 389 -5.23 -9.92 1.55
N ALA A 390 -5.48 -11.04 2.22
CA ALA A 390 -6.82 -11.39 2.68
C ALA A 390 -7.28 -10.39 3.76
N ASN A 391 -8.14 -9.45 3.38
CA ASN A 391 -8.78 -8.55 4.32
C ASN A 391 -10.00 -9.23 4.96
N SER A 392 -9.87 -9.57 6.24
CA SER A 392 -10.94 -10.10 7.08
C SER A 392 -11.88 -9.02 7.64
N ALA A 393 -11.45 -7.75 7.64
CA ALA A 393 -12.23 -6.60 8.07
C ALA A 393 -12.83 -5.82 6.88
N PRO A 394 -14.02 -5.20 7.01
CA PRO A 394 -14.54 -4.29 5.99
C PRO A 394 -13.61 -3.08 5.86
N VAL A 395 -13.27 -2.71 4.61
CA VAL A 395 -12.39 -1.57 4.27
C VAL A 395 -12.91 -0.24 4.83
N VAL A 396 -14.24 -0.13 5.05
CA VAL A 396 -14.86 1.01 5.70
C VAL A 396 -15.76 0.51 6.82
N ARG A 397 -15.42 0.82 8.08
CA ARG A 397 -16.36 0.72 9.19
C ARG A 397 -17.12 2.04 9.26
N LEU A 398 -18.27 2.11 8.60
CA LEU A 398 -19.25 3.15 8.90
C LEU A 398 -19.75 2.88 10.32
N ASN A 399 -19.26 3.66 11.30
CA ASN A 399 -19.92 3.70 12.59
C ASN A 399 -21.29 4.35 12.38
N GLU A 400 -22.36 3.74 12.87
CA GLU A 400 -23.74 4.20 12.68
C GLU A 400 -23.99 5.64 13.17
N MET A 401 -23.08 6.21 13.96
CA MET A 401 -23.20 7.52 14.61
C MET A 401 -22.66 8.71 13.79
N ASP A 402 -21.82 8.50 12.78
CA ASP A 402 -21.14 9.61 12.07
C ASP A 402 -21.99 10.22 10.93
N SER A 403 -23.23 9.76 10.75
CA SER A 403 -24.12 10.17 9.65
C SER A 403 -25.37 10.93 10.06
N THR A 404 -25.51 11.38 11.31
CA THR A 404 -26.66 12.19 11.71
C THR A 404 -26.24 13.38 12.57
N SER A 405 -26.19 14.57 11.97
CA SER A 405 -26.34 15.80 12.76
C SER A 405 -27.76 15.78 13.35
N PHE A 406 -27.85 15.73 14.67
CA PHE A 406 -29.13 15.75 15.38
C PHE A 406 -29.39 17.18 15.87
N ASP A 407 -30.02 18.01 15.03
CA ASP A 407 -30.58 19.27 15.51
C ASP A 407 -31.92 18.98 16.20
N GLY A 408 -31.95 19.13 17.53
CA GLY A 408 -33.12 18.87 18.38
C GLY A 408 -34.36 19.73 18.06
N ARG A 409 -34.27 20.69 17.12
CA ARG A 409 -35.40 21.49 16.65
C ARG A 409 -36.06 20.99 15.36
N THR A 410 -35.36 20.22 14.52
CA THR A 410 -35.84 19.97 13.15
C THR A 410 -36.36 18.56 12.90
N LEU A 411 -36.13 17.56 13.76
CA LEU A 411 -36.64 16.18 13.60
C LEU A 411 -36.55 15.66 12.14
N LEU A 412 -35.55 16.10 11.38
CA LEU A 412 -35.28 15.59 10.04
C LEU A 412 -34.26 14.48 10.21
N PRO A 413 -34.66 13.20 10.13
CA PRO A 413 -33.68 12.15 9.94
C PRO A 413 -33.01 12.42 8.60
N LEU A 414 -31.79 12.98 8.63
CA LEU A 414 -30.90 12.90 7.49
C LEU A 414 -30.74 11.41 7.23
N ARG A 415 -31.42 10.92 6.19
CA ARG A 415 -31.20 9.54 5.75
C ARG A 415 -29.71 9.46 5.42
N PRO A 416 -28.94 8.51 5.97
CA PRO A 416 -27.57 8.32 5.55
C PRO A 416 -27.57 8.29 4.02
N TYR A 417 -26.69 9.08 3.40
CA TYR A 417 -26.51 9.03 1.96
C TYR A 417 -26.40 7.55 1.62
N ARG A 418 -27.33 7.03 0.82
CA ARG A 418 -27.24 5.65 0.36
C ARG A 418 -25.94 5.59 -0.40
N MET A 419 -24.89 5.02 0.19
CA MET A 419 -23.69 4.66 -0.54
C MET A 419 -24.15 3.70 -1.63
N TRP A 420 -24.22 4.20 -2.84
CA TRP A 420 -24.69 3.43 -3.98
C TRP A 420 -23.63 2.38 -4.25
N ARG A 421 -23.94 1.13 -3.95
CA ARG A 421 -23.13 0.02 -4.46
C ARG A 421 -23.48 -0.15 -5.93
N GLU A 422 -22.83 0.61 -6.79
CA GLU A 422 -22.96 0.43 -8.22
C GLU A 422 -22.18 -0.81 -8.62
N LYS A 423 -22.91 -1.87 -8.98
CA LYS A 423 -22.29 -3.06 -9.56
C LYS A 423 -22.09 -2.81 -11.04
N VAL A 424 -20.99 -2.14 -11.37
CA VAL A 424 -20.57 -1.94 -12.75
C VAL A 424 -20.19 -3.30 -13.32
N HIS A 425 -20.94 -3.75 -14.33
CA HIS A 425 -20.55 -4.90 -15.12
C HIS A 425 -19.72 -4.33 -16.27
N GLU A 426 -18.40 -4.44 -16.18
CA GLU A 426 -17.56 -4.08 -17.31
C GLU A 426 -17.91 -4.96 -18.52
N TYR A 427 -17.81 -4.35 -19.70
CA TYR A 427 -17.94 -5.04 -20.98
C TYR A 427 -17.08 -6.32 -20.98
N ARG A 428 -17.38 -7.29 -21.84
CA ARG A 428 -16.45 -8.42 -22.05
C ARG A 428 -15.14 -7.88 -22.60
N ILE A 429 -14.16 -7.65 -21.72
CA ILE A 429 -12.82 -7.20 -22.07
C ILE A 429 -12.01 -8.44 -22.43
N PHE A 430 -11.48 -8.48 -23.65
CA PHE A 430 -10.50 -9.48 -24.07
C PHE A 430 -9.10 -8.91 -23.81
N ALA A 431 -8.60 -9.10 -22.60
CA ALA A 431 -7.25 -8.66 -22.21
C ALA A 431 -6.58 -9.66 -21.27
N ASP A 432 -5.25 -9.62 -21.23
CA ASP A 432 -4.45 -10.38 -20.27
C ASP A 432 -4.79 -9.95 -18.83
N VAL A 433 -5.07 -10.92 -17.96
CA VAL A 433 -5.42 -10.70 -16.55
C VAL A 433 -4.31 -9.93 -15.84
N ASN A 434 -3.05 -10.21 -16.14
CA ASN A 434 -1.92 -9.51 -15.52
C ASN A 434 -1.97 -8.01 -15.81
N ARG A 435 -2.29 -7.61 -17.04
CA ARG A 435 -2.40 -6.19 -17.43
C ARG A 435 -3.56 -5.49 -16.73
N ILE A 436 -4.69 -6.18 -16.56
CA ILE A 436 -5.83 -5.63 -15.82
C ILE A 436 -5.44 -5.44 -14.35
N VAL A 437 -4.83 -6.45 -13.74
CA VAL A 437 -4.39 -6.39 -12.34
C VAL A 437 -3.37 -5.29 -12.13
N GLU A 438 -2.35 -5.20 -12.98
CA GLU A 438 -1.34 -4.15 -12.96
C GLU A 438 -1.98 -2.75 -13.06
N ALA A 439 -2.90 -2.54 -14.01
CA ALA A 439 -3.59 -1.26 -14.16
C ALA A 439 -4.39 -0.89 -12.90
N ARG A 440 -5.12 -1.85 -12.30
CA ARG A 440 -5.88 -1.62 -11.06
C ARG A 440 -4.97 -1.34 -9.86
N LEU A 441 -3.83 -2.02 -9.76
CA LEU A 441 -2.85 -1.74 -8.71
C LEU A 441 -2.28 -0.31 -8.86
N CYS A 442 -1.97 0.12 -10.09
CA CYS A 442 -1.55 1.51 -10.38
C CYS A 442 -2.63 2.57 -10.10
N GLU A 443 -3.91 2.18 -10.10
CA GLU A 443 -5.04 3.02 -9.70
C GLU A 443 -5.25 3.04 -8.17
N GLY A 444 -4.52 2.23 -7.41
CA GLY A 444 -4.59 2.17 -5.95
C GLY A 444 -5.55 1.11 -5.40
N PHE A 445 -6.07 0.20 -6.24
CA PHE A 445 -6.92 -0.89 -5.77
C PHE A 445 -6.10 -1.96 -5.03
N SER A 446 -6.76 -2.62 -4.08
CA SER A 446 -6.21 -3.76 -3.33
C SER A 446 -6.90 -5.06 -3.72
N ILE A 447 -6.15 -6.17 -3.68
CA ILE A 447 -6.68 -7.50 -4.00
C ILE A 447 -6.96 -8.24 -2.70
N ASN A 448 -8.25 -8.38 -2.38
CA ASN A 448 -8.70 -9.09 -1.19
C ASN A 448 -8.85 -10.60 -1.43
N LYS A 449 -9.41 -11.00 -2.58
CA LYS A 449 -9.76 -12.40 -2.85
C LYS A 449 -9.49 -12.76 -4.30
N VAL A 450 -8.89 -13.93 -4.52
CA VAL A 450 -8.62 -14.51 -5.84
C VAL A 450 -9.41 -15.81 -5.97
N TYR A 451 -10.21 -15.92 -7.05
CA TYR A 451 -10.97 -17.13 -7.38
C TYR A 451 -10.66 -17.55 -8.81
N VAL A 452 -10.11 -18.75 -8.98
CA VAL A 452 -9.82 -19.31 -10.30
C VAL A 452 -11.00 -20.17 -10.75
N LYS A 453 -11.53 -19.88 -11.95
CA LYS A 453 -12.53 -20.72 -12.62
C LYS A 453 -11.97 -21.19 -13.96
N THR A 454 -11.70 -22.47 -14.08
CA THR A 454 -11.37 -23.09 -15.36
C THR A 454 -12.67 -23.35 -16.13
N TYR A 455 -12.82 -22.70 -17.27
CA TYR A 455 -13.90 -23.02 -18.21
C TYR A 455 -13.35 -24.02 -19.23
N GLN A 456 -13.91 -25.23 -19.27
CA GLN A 456 -13.68 -26.12 -20.40
C GLN A 456 -14.30 -25.47 -21.63
N GLN A 457 -13.48 -25.14 -22.62
CA GLN A 457 -13.95 -24.64 -23.90
C GLN A 457 -14.86 -25.72 -24.51
N PRO A 458 -16.12 -25.42 -24.86
CA PRO A 458 -16.99 -26.42 -25.43
C PRO A 458 -16.39 -26.89 -26.77
N MET A 459 -16.05 -28.17 -26.85
CA MET A 459 -15.62 -28.83 -28.07
C MET A 459 -16.71 -28.60 -29.13
N LEU A 460 -16.37 -27.87 -30.19
CA LEU A 460 -17.18 -27.78 -31.39
C LEU A 460 -17.26 -29.18 -31.99
N ALA A 461 -18.35 -29.90 -31.70
CA ALA A 461 -18.62 -31.17 -32.35
C ALA A 461 -18.84 -30.92 -33.84
N ASP A 462 -17.90 -31.38 -34.66
CA ASP A 462 -18.05 -31.50 -36.10
C ASP A 462 -19.32 -32.31 -36.40
N ARG A 463 -20.40 -31.63 -36.77
CA ARG A 463 -21.55 -32.27 -37.40
C ARG A 463 -21.41 -32.17 -38.91
N ALA A 464 -20.77 -33.19 -39.46
CA ALA A 464 -20.91 -33.54 -40.87
C ALA A 464 -22.35 -34.00 -41.19
N SER A 465 -22.84 -33.50 -42.33
CA SER A 465 -23.94 -34.01 -43.18
C SER A 465 -25.40 -33.86 -42.71
N ASN A 466 -26.18 -33.00 -43.40
CA ASN A 466 -27.02 -33.44 -44.52
C ASN A 466 -27.72 -32.26 -45.25
N GLN A 467 -27.79 -32.40 -46.57
CA GLN A 467 -28.32 -31.46 -47.57
C GLN A 467 -29.83 -31.23 -47.45
N THR A 468 -30.32 -30.04 -47.81
CA THR A 468 -31.29 -29.85 -48.91
C THR A 468 -31.55 -28.36 -49.21
N SER A 469 -31.72 -28.11 -50.50
CA SER A 469 -31.84 -26.86 -51.26
C SER A 469 -33.01 -25.94 -50.91
N VAL A 470 -32.82 -24.62 -50.96
CA VAL A 470 -33.80 -23.66 -51.51
C VAL A 470 -33.07 -22.48 -52.18
N ASP A 471 -33.59 -22.07 -53.33
CA ASP A 471 -33.04 -21.23 -54.39
C ASP A 471 -32.70 -19.77 -54.05
N SER A 472 -31.68 -19.25 -54.75
CA SER A 472 -31.41 -17.82 -54.95
C SER A 472 -31.87 -17.37 -56.34
N PRO A 473 -32.45 -16.17 -56.52
CA PRO A 473 -32.59 -15.56 -57.84
C PRO A 473 -31.42 -14.62 -58.18
N ARG A 474 -30.62 -15.08 -59.15
CA ARG A 474 -30.07 -14.42 -60.36
C ARG A 474 -29.63 -12.93 -60.33
N HIS A 475 -28.30 -12.78 -60.46
CA HIS A 475 -27.54 -12.05 -61.50
C HIS A 475 -28.15 -10.83 -62.25
N SER A 476 -27.36 -9.75 -62.32
CA SER A 476 -26.92 -9.21 -63.62
C SER A 476 -25.56 -8.49 -63.53
N ASN A 477 -24.68 -8.90 -64.44
CA ASN A 477 -23.28 -8.54 -64.67
C ASN A 477 -23.11 -7.17 -65.34
N ASN A 478 -21.93 -6.55 -65.11
CA ASN A 478 -20.96 -6.04 -66.11
C ASN A 478 -19.88 -5.25 -65.34
N GLY A 479 -18.65 -5.75 -65.16
CA GLY A 479 -17.56 -5.91 -66.15
C GLY A 479 -16.70 -4.63 -66.11
N SER A 480 -15.39 -4.57 -65.94
CA SER A 480 -14.21 -5.46 -66.06
C SER A 480 -13.02 -4.67 -65.45
N GLY A 481 -12.11 -5.22 -64.64
CA GLY A 481 -10.94 -5.99 -65.07
C GLY A 481 -9.79 -5.90 -64.03
N ALA A 482 -9.21 -7.07 -63.74
CA ALA A 482 -7.93 -7.49 -63.09
C ALA A 482 -7.01 -6.43 -62.41
N ALA A 483 -6.31 -6.69 -61.28
CA ALA A 483 -5.75 -7.94 -60.76
C ALA A 483 -5.43 -7.89 -59.23
N ASN A 484 -5.50 -9.07 -58.58
CA ASN A 484 -4.84 -9.63 -57.37
C ASN A 484 -3.88 -8.74 -56.54
N ALA A 485 -3.82 -8.78 -55.20
CA ALA A 485 -3.98 -9.89 -54.26
C ALA A 485 -4.18 -9.43 -52.78
N SER A 486 -4.69 -10.37 -51.96
CA SER A 486 -4.62 -10.51 -50.49
C SER A 486 -5.33 -9.48 -49.59
N ASN A 487 -6.59 -9.81 -49.27
CA ASN A 487 -7.42 -9.18 -48.24
C ASN A 487 -7.51 -10.11 -47.02
N CYS A 488 -7.00 -9.69 -45.86
CA CYS A 488 -7.47 -10.18 -44.56
C CYS A 488 -8.54 -9.18 -44.09
N GLN A 489 -9.81 -9.58 -44.10
CA GLN A 489 -10.89 -8.77 -43.55
C GLN A 489 -11.64 -9.48 -42.43
N GLN A 490 -11.76 -8.73 -41.34
CA GLN A 490 -12.60 -8.88 -40.17
C GLN A 490 -14.08 -9.09 -40.53
N PRO A 491 -14.90 -9.68 -39.65
CA PRO A 491 -16.34 -9.48 -39.71
C PRO A 491 -16.75 -8.24 -38.89
N GLN A 492 -17.20 -7.20 -39.59
CA GLN A 492 -18.10 -6.18 -39.06
C GLN A 492 -19.51 -6.76 -38.91
N ILE A 493 -20.20 -6.46 -37.80
CA ILE A 493 -21.67 -6.59 -37.72
C ILE A 493 -22.26 -5.30 -37.16
N THR A 494 -23.25 -4.81 -37.91
CA THR A 494 -23.99 -3.56 -37.80
C THR A 494 -24.87 -3.49 -36.54
N GLN A 495 -24.85 -2.35 -35.84
CA GLN A 495 -25.83 -2.00 -34.80
C GLN A 495 -26.86 -1.00 -35.34
N GLN A 496 -28.15 -1.24 -35.07
CA GLN A 496 -29.22 -0.24 -35.14
C GLN A 496 -29.44 0.37 -33.73
N PRO A 497 -29.79 1.67 -33.63
CA PRO A 497 -29.99 2.33 -32.33
C PRO A 497 -31.42 2.09 -31.82
N ARG A 498 -31.57 1.80 -30.52
CA ARG A 498 -32.87 1.93 -29.83
C ARG A 498 -32.79 2.98 -28.73
N GLN A 499 -33.81 3.82 -28.75
CA GLN A 499 -34.01 5.06 -28.00
C GLN A 499 -34.17 4.85 -26.50
N ARG A 500 -33.74 5.88 -25.75
CA ARG A 500 -34.02 6.13 -24.33
C ARG A 500 -35.53 6.24 -24.08
N GLN A 501 -36.02 5.63 -23.00
CA GLN A 501 -37.15 6.14 -22.22
C GLN A 501 -36.84 6.00 -20.73
N LEU A 502 -36.84 7.14 -20.05
CA LEU A 502 -36.87 7.30 -18.58
C LEU A 502 -38.34 7.36 -18.14
N PRO A 503 -38.61 7.08 -16.86
CA PRO A 503 -39.23 8.09 -16.00
C PRO A 503 -38.20 8.81 -15.13
#